data_AF-A0A426FSL6-F1
#
_entry.id   AF-A0A426FSL6-F1
#
_cell.length_a   1.000
_cell.length_b   1.000
_cell.length_c   1.000
_cell.angle_alpha   90.00
_cell.angle_beta   90.00
_cell.angle_gamma   90.00
#
_symmetry.space_group_name_H-M   'P 1'
#
loop_
_entity.id
_entity.type
_entity.pdbx_description
1 polymer ?
#
loop_
_entity_poly.entity_id
_entity_poly.type
_entity_poly.pdbx_seq_one_letter_code
_entity_poly.pdbx_strand_id
1 'polypeptide(L)'
;MGVLTVRNVPDDIHRALRVRAAEHGRSAEAEVRAILASVLKPQERVRAGDALAAIGRDLGLTREDFEFMERLRDRTPAQPMSFDE
;
A
#
# COMPACT_ATOMS: atom_id res chain seq x y z
N MET A 1 -10.62 -8.69 1.40
CA MET A 1 -10.06 -9.55 0.33
C MET A 1 -10.88 -9.33 -0.92
N GLY A 2 -10.24 -9.18 -2.08
CA GLY A 2 -10.93 -9.10 -3.38
C GLY A 2 -10.64 -10.35 -4.20
N VAL A 3 -11.60 -10.77 -5.03
CA VAL A 3 -11.42 -11.84 -6.02
C VAL A 3 -11.16 -11.16 -7.37
N LEU A 4 -10.08 -11.55 -8.05
CA LEU A 4 -9.74 -11.07 -9.38
C LEU A 4 -9.80 -12.26 -10.36
N THR A 5 -10.64 -12.16 -11.38
CA THR A 5 -10.73 -13.18 -12.44
C THR A 5 -10.25 -12.57 -13.76
N VAL A 6 -9.15 -13.10 -14.30
CA VAL A 6 -8.65 -12.72 -15.63
C VAL A 6 -9.13 -13.76 -16.64
N ARG A 7 -9.88 -13.32 -17.65
CA ARG A 7 -10.42 -14.19 -18.71
C ARG A 7 -9.56 -14.09 -19.96
N ASN A 8 -9.61 -15.13 -20.80
CA ASN A 8 -8.92 -15.19 -22.09
C ASN A 8 -7.40 -14.97 -21.99
N VAL A 9 -6.74 -15.61 -21.02
CA VAL A 9 -5.28 -15.60 -20.92
C VAL A 9 -4.73 -16.57 -21.99
N PRO A 10 -3.86 -16.10 -22.89
CA PRO A 10 -3.22 -16.97 -23.88
C PRO A 10 -2.44 -18.13 -23.22
N ASP A 11 -2.43 -19.31 -23.86
CA ASP A 11 -1.85 -20.54 -23.30
C ASP A 11 -0.34 -20.43 -23.05
N ASP A 12 0.37 -19.69 -23.90
CA ASP A 12 1.79 -19.39 -23.77
C ASP A 12 2.08 -18.58 -22.49
N ILE A 13 1.24 -17.58 -22.18
CA ILE A 13 1.32 -16.78 -20.95
C ILE A 13 1.02 -17.64 -19.73
N HIS A 14 -0.01 -18.49 -19.80
CA HIS A 14 -0.34 -19.40 -18.70
C HIS A 14 0.80 -20.39 -18.41
N ARG A 15 1.45 -20.93 -19.46
CA ARG A 15 2.61 -21.81 -19.33
C ARG A 15 3.82 -21.07 -18.75
N ALA A 16 4.12 -19.88 -19.24
CA ALA A 16 5.21 -19.06 -18.73
C ALA A 16 5.02 -18.72 -17.24
N LEU A 17 3.80 -18.35 -16.85
CA LEU A 17 3.44 -18.08 -15.45
C LEU A 17 3.66 -19.31 -14.56
N ARG A 18 3.26 -20.51 -15.03
CA ARG A 18 3.44 -21.75 -14.28
C ARG A 18 4.91 -22.12 -14.09
N VAL A 19 5.74 -21.93 -15.11
CA VAL A 19 7.19 -22.16 -15.01
C VAL A 19 7.80 -21.21 -13.99
N ARG A 20 7.51 -19.91 -14.11
CA ARG A 20 8.00 -18.89 -13.17
C ARG A 20 7.54 -19.13 -11.73
N ALA A 21 6.30 -19.56 -11.53
CA ALA A 21 5.79 -19.91 -10.21
C ALA A 21 6.56 -21.08 -9.59
N ALA A 22 6.88 -22.11 -10.39
CA ALA A 22 7.69 -23.25 -9.94
C ALA A 22 9.12 -22.83 -9.56
N GLU A 23 9.74 -21.95 -10.35
CA GLU A 23 11.07 -21.39 -10.04
C GLU A 23 11.10 -20.62 -8.72
N HIS A 24 10.03 -19.89 -8.39
CA HIS A 24 9.91 -19.17 -7.13
C HIS A 24 9.34 -20.02 -5.96
N GLY A 25 9.03 -21.31 -6.19
CA GLY A 25 8.44 -22.18 -5.16
C GLY A 25 7.05 -21.74 -4.71
N ARG A 26 6.26 -21.12 -5.61
CA ARG A 26 4.94 -20.55 -5.33
C ARG A 26 3.85 -21.20 -6.19
N SER A 27 2.60 -21.08 -5.77
CA SER A 27 1.47 -21.40 -6.65
C SER A 27 1.34 -20.34 -7.75
N ALA A 28 0.70 -20.68 -8.86
CA ALA A 28 0.47 -19.73 -9.96
C ALA A 28 -0.31 -18.49 -9.48
N GLU A 29 -1.30 -18.66 -8.59
CA GLU A 29 -2.03 -17.53 -8.00
C GLU A 29 -1.13 -16.66 -7.11
N ALA A 30 -0.26 -17.28 -6.30
CA ALA A 30 0.69 -16.54 -5.48
C ALA A 30 1.70 -15.76 -6.34
N GLU A 31 2.11 -16.30 -7.48
CA GLU A 31 2.97 -15.61 -8.44
C GLU A 31 2.25 -14.44 -9.11
N VAL A 32 0.99 -14.60 -9.54
CA VAL A 32 0.17 -13.48 -10.06
C VAL A 32 0.07 -12.37 -9.04
N ARG A 33 -0.21 -12.71 -7.78
CA ARG A 33 -0.30 -11.74 -6.69
C ARG A 33 1.03 -11.03 -6.45
N ALA A 34 2.15 -11.74 -6.53
CA ALA A 34 3.48 -11.17 -6.40
C ALA A 34 3.82 -10.21 -7.56
N ILE A 35 3.50 -10.59 -8.80
CA ILE A 35 3.68 -9.75 -9.99
C ILE A 35 2.85 -8.47 -9.85
N LEU A 36 1.56 -8.59 -9.56
CA LEU A 36 0.69 -7.43 -9.34
C LEU A 36 1.20 -6.54 -8.22
N ALA A 37 1.65 -7.11 -7.09
CA ALA A 37 2.23 -6.34 -6.01
C ALA A 37 3.50 -5.61 -6.45
N SER A 38 4.38 -6.23 -7.24
CA SER A 38 5.62 -5.60 -7.70
C SER A 38 5.39 -4.44 -8.66
N VAL A 39 4.39 -4.56 -9.55
CA VAL A 39 4.07 -3.53 -10.54
C VAL A 39 3.25 -2.39 -9.92
N LEU A 40 2.29 -2.72 -9.04
CA LEU A 40 1.37 -1.74 -8.46
C LEU A 40 1.90 -1.09 -7.18
N LYS A 41 2.92 -1.67 -6.54
CA LYS A 41 3.63 -1.08 -5.40
C LYS A 41 5.07 -0.80 -5.83
N PRO A 42 5.32 0.30 -6.58
CA PRO A 42 6.68 0.69 -6.90
C PRO A 42 7.50 0.80 -5.61
N GLN A 43 8.71 0.24 -5.61
CA GLN A 43 9.58 0.26 -4.42
C GLN A 43 9.90 1.68 -3.96
N GLU A 44 9.84 2.65 -4.88
CA GLU A 44 10.00 4.08 -4.64
C GLU A 44 8.76 4.77 -4.05
N ARG A 45 7.64 4.04 -3.86
CA ARG A 45 6.48 4.62 -3.19
C ARG A 45 6.88 4.92 -1.75
N VAL A 46 7.10 6.20 -1.48
CA VAL A 46 7.32 6.71 -0.13
C VAL A 46 6.10 6.30 0.69
N ARG A 47 6.34 5.35 1.60
CA ARG A 47 5.36 5.01 2.62
C ARG A 47 5.38 6.13 3.63
N ALA A 48 4.67 7.21 3.33
CA ALA A 48 4.68 8.44 4.12
C ALA A 48 4.45 8.16 5.61
N GLY A 49 3.53 7.24 5.95
CA GLY A 49 3.32 6.79 7.33
C GLY A 49 4.57 6.15 7.96
N ASP A 50 5.22 5.21 7.26
CA ASP A 50 6.42 4.53 7.76
C ASP A 50 7.61 5.50 7.88
N ALA A 51 7.76 6.42 6.93
CA ALA A 51 8.80 7.45 6.92
C ALA A 51 8.60 8.46 8.06
N LEU A 52 7.38 8.98 8.25
CA LEU A 52 7.04 9.86 9.37
C LEU A 52 7.22 9.15 10.72
N ALA A 53 6.84 7.87 10.80
CA ALA A 53 7.05 7.08 12.00
C ALA A 53 8.54 6.85 12.31
N ALA A 54 9.39 6.69 11.29
CA ALA A 54 10.84 6.59 11.47
C ALA A 54 11.42 7.90 12.02
N ILE A 55 11.07 9.04 11.42
CA ILE A 55 11.47 10.36 11.91
C ILE A 55 11.04 10.56 13.37
N GLY A 56 9.80 10.20 13.72
CA GLY A 56 9.31 10.32 15.09
C GLY A 56 10.10 9.49 16.09
N ARG A 57 10.55 8.28 15.72
CA ARG A 57 11.42 7.46 16.57
C ARG A 57 12.81 8.06 16.73
N ASP A 58 13.40 8.56 15.66
CA ASP A 58 14.73 9.19 15.68
C ASP A 58 14.75 10.46 16.55
N LEU A 59 13.63 11.20 16.57
CA LEU A 59 13.43 12.37 17.43
C LEU A 59 13.03 12.01 18.87
N GLY A 60 12.81 10.73 19.17
CA GLY A 60 12.43 10.28 20.52
C GLY A 60 11.01 10.66 20.93
N LEU A 61 10.10 10.91 19.97
CA LEU A 61 8.70 11.23 20.28
C LEU A 61 8.06 10.08 21.06
N THR A 62 7.51 10.41 22.22
CA THR A 62 6.84 9.45 23.09
C THR A 62 5.33 9.53 22.94
N ARG A 63 4.62 8.61 23.58
CA ARG A 63 3.15 8.59 23.57
C ARG A 63 2.57 9.86 24.19
N GLU A 64 3.24 10.38 25.22
CA GLU A 64 2.87 11.60 25.93
C GLU A 64 2.93 12.84 25.01
N ASP A 65 3.90 12.91 24.09
CA ASP A 65 3.98 13.98 23.08
C ASP A 65 2.77 13.96 22.15
N PHE A 66 2.34 12.77 21.71
CA PHE A 66 1.15 12.61 20.87
C PHE A 66 -0.14 12.98 21.64
N GLU A 67 -0.23 12.59 22.91
CA GLU A 67 -1.37 12.95 23.77
C GLU A 67 -1.45 14.44 24.05
N PHE A 68 -0.31 15.12 24.17
CA PHE A 68 -0.25 16.58 24.26
C PHE A 68 -0.73 17.24 22.96
N MET A 69 -0.23 16.78 21.80
CA MET A 69 -0.65 17.31 20.49
C MET A 69 -2.15 17.10 20.24
N GLU A 70 -2.70 15.94 20.60
CA GLU A 70 -4.12 15.65 20.43
C GLU A 70 -5.02 16.54 21.31
N ARG A 71 -4.52 17.00 22.48
CA ARG A 71 -5.22 17.98 23.32
C ARG A 71 -5.22 19.39 22.73
N LEU A 72 -4.16 19.77 22.03
CA LEU A 72 -4.04 21.08 21.38
C LEU A 72 -4.71 21.14 20.00
N ARG A 73 -5.09 19.97 19.45
CA ARG A 73 -5.64 19.86 18.12
C ARG A 73 -6.96 20.62 18.00
N ASP A 74 -7.03 21.52 17.04
CA ASP A 74 -8.29 22.12 16.64
C ASP A 74 -9.20 21.05 16.03
N ARG A 75 -10.38 20.89 16.63
CA ARG A 75 -11.42 19.95 16.20
C ARG A 75 -12.53 20.62 15.41
N THR A 76 -12.39 21.92 15.13
CA THR A 76 -13.31 22.65 14.28
C THR A 76 -13.33 21.98 12.91
N PRO A 77 -14.47 21.44 12.46
CA PRO A 77 -14.58 20.84 11.14
C PRO A 77 -14.18 21.86 10.08
N ALA A 78 -13.46 21.42 9.06
CA ALA A 78 -13.16 22.28 7.92
C ALA A 78 -14.48 22.76 7.28
N GLN A 79 -14.60 24.06 7.04
CA GLN A 79 -15.72 24.57 6.29
C GLN A 79 -15.60 24.11 4.82
N PRO A 80 -16.66 23.55 4.23
CA PRO A 80 -16.65 23.18 2.82
C PRO A 80 -16.40 24.41 1.95
N MET A 81 -15.64 24.25 0.88
CA MET A 81 -15.54 25.26 -0.17
C MET A 81 -16.93 25.43 -0.81
N SER A 82 -17.47 26.65 -0.82
CA SER A 82 -18.64 26.98 -1.64
C SER A 82 -18.17 27.18 -3.09
N PHE A 83 -18.93 26.61 -4.02
CA PHE A 83 -18.72 26.74 -5.47
C PHE A 83 -19.81 27.59 -6.14
N ASP A 84 -20.65 28.28 -5.36
CA ASP A 84 -21.75 29.06 -5.88
C ASP A 84 -21.25 30.42 -6.41
N GLU A 85 -21.28 30.56 -7.75
CA GLU A 85 -21.50 31.82 -8.48
C GLU A 85 -22.99 31.92 -8.88
#